data_AF-A0A0N4Z9I8-F1
#
_entry.id   AF-A0A0N4Z9I8-F1
#
_cell.length_a   1.000
_cell.length_b   1.000
_cell.length_c   1.000
_cell.angle_alpha   90.00
_cell.angle_beta   90.00
_cell.angle_gamma   90.00
#
_symmetry.space_group_name_H-M   'P 1'
#
loop_
_entity.id
_entity.type
_entity.pdbx_description
1 polymer ?
#
loop_
_entity_poly.entity_id
_entity_poly.type
_entity_poly.pdbx_seq_one_letter_code
_entity_poly.pdbx_strand_id
1 'polypeptide(L)'
;MKKEYDEAIIWRTSLGKAVSATIVEVAGSILQKHTCTPEIAKTMKEHLDSLFKQNLWHCIVGRSFGTYLTVSNEKFMYFCIGSYHFVLFQTYAKNQNIENYTSS
;
A
#
# COMPACT_ATOMS: atom_id res chain seq x y z
N MET A 1 9.69 -28.52 -2.29
CA MET A 1 8.36 -28.14 -1.77
C MET A 1 7.98 -26.80 -2.36
N LYS A 2 6.96 -26.75 -3.23
CA LYS A 2 6.36 -25.48 -3.66
C LYS A 2 5.61 -24.93 -2.44
N LYS A 3 5.91 -23.70 -2.00
CA LYS A 3 5.10 -23.03 -1.00
C LYS A 3 3.74 -22.77 -1.66
N GLU A 4 2.71 -23.41 -1.15
CA GLU A 4 1.32 -23.11 -1.47
C GLU A 4 1.06 -21.70 -0.93
N TYR A 5 0.90 -20.73 -1.82
CA TYR A 5 0.62 -19.36 -1.41
C TYR A 5 -0.87 -19.26 -1.12
N ASP A 6 -1.22 -18.74 0.05
CA ASP A 6 -2.60 -18.39 0.36
C ASP A 6 -3.12 -17.44 -0.72
N GLU A 7 -4.28 -17.76 -1.30
CA GLU A 7 -4.94 -16.87 -2.26
C GLU A 7 -5.20 -15.50 -1.62
N ALA A 8 -5.03 -14.43 -2.40
CA ALA A 8 -5.26 -13.09 -1.89
C ALA A 8 -6.77 -12.82 -1.77
N ILE A 9 -7.21 -12.37 -0.60
CA ILE A 9 -8.60 -11.98 -0.36
C ILE A 9 -8.68 -10.46 -0.38
N ILE A 10 -9.38 -9.91 -1.36
CA ILE A 10 -9.61 -8.46 -1.49
C ILE A 10 -10.97 -8.13 -0.85
N TRP A 11 -10.97 -7.43 0.29
CA TRP A 11 -12.21 -6.99 0.93
C TRP A 11 -12.75 -5.71 0.32
N ARG A 12 -11.87 -4.77 -0.02
CA ARG A 12 -12.28 -3.49 -0.62
C ARG A 12 -11.20 -2.97 -1.53
N THR A 13 -11.58 -2.52 -2.71
CA THR A 13 -10.67 -1.83 -3.62
C THR A 13 -11.47 -0.84 -4.46
N SER A 14 -10.88 0.31 -4.72
CA SER A 14 -11.34 1.27 -5.73
C SER A 14 -10.43 1.27 -6.96
N LEU A 15 -9.41 0.40 -6.98
CA LEU A 15 -8.46 0.26 -8.08
C LEU A 15 -9.04 -0.66 -9.17
N GLY A 16 -8.64 -0.42 -10.42
CA GLY A 16 -9.02 -1.29 -11.54
C GLY A 16 -8.39 -2.69 -11.40
N LYS A 17 -9.08 -3.71 -11.92
CA LYS A 17 -8.68 -5.13 -11.78
C LYS A 17 -7.21 -5.42 -12.11
N ALA A 18 -6.70 -4.81 -13.20
CA ALA A 18 -5.30 -4.97 -13.60
C ALA A 18 -4.33 -4.44 -12.55
N VAL A 19 -4.60 -3.26 -12.00
CA VAL A 19 -3.77 -2.64 -10.96
C VAL A 19 -3.85 -3.45 -9.67
N SER A 20 -5.04 -3.88 -9.25
CA SER A 20 -5.20 -4.72 -8.06
C SER A 20 -4.45 -6.04 -8.18
N ALA A 21 -4.46 -6.68 -9.36
CA ALA A 21 -3.70 -7.91 -9.61
C ALA A 21 -2.19 -7.68 -9.51
N THR A 22 -1.67 -6.61 -10.11
CA THR A 22 -0.24 -6.25 -9.99
C THR A 22 0.16 -6.00 -8.53
N ILE A 23 -0.68 -5.29 -7.75
CA ILE A 23 -0.42 -5.03 -6.33
C ILE A 23 -0.34 -6.34 -5.53
N VAL A 24 -1.26 -7.27 -5.77
CA VAL A 24 -1.26 -8.59 -5.12
C VAL A 24 -0.01 -9.39 -5.48
N GLU A 25 0.40 -9.39 -6.75
CA GLU A 25 1.60 -10.07 -7.21
C GLU A 25 2.87 -9.50 -6.55
N VAL A 26 2.99 -8.17 -6.50
CA VAL A 26 4.08 -7.48 -5.81
C VAL A 26 4.10 -7.85 -4.32
N ALA A 27 2.95 -7.81 -3.64
CA ALA A 27 2.85 -8.19 -2.23
C ALA A 27 3.27 -9.65 -2.00
N GLY A 28 2.84 -10.57 -2.86
CA GLY A 28 3.25 -11.97 -2.83
C GLY A 28 4.77 -12.14 -2.97
N SER A 29 5.39 -11.41 -3.90
CA SER A 29 6.86 -11.40 -4.09
C SER A 29 7.61 -10.84 -2.88
N ILE A 30 7.08 -9.80 -2.23
CA ILE A 30 7.69 -9.20 -1.04
C ILE A 30 7.58 -10.16 0.16
N LEU A 31 6.43 -10.80 0.36
CA LEU A 31 6.23 -11.79 1.44
C LEU A 31 7.13 -13.03 1.31
N GLN A 32 7.63 -13.32 0.10
CA GLN A 32 8.64 -14.38 -0.09
C GLN A 32 10.01 -13.99 0.44
N LYS A 33 10.33 -12.70 0.46
CA LYS A 33 11.66 -12.15 0.79
C LYS A 33 11.75 -11.59 2.20
N HIS A 34 10.65 -11.05 2.71
CA HIS A 34 10.59 -10.36 4.00
C HIS A 34 9.51 -10.97 4.88
N THR A 35 9.83 -11.16 6.17
CA THR A 35 8.89 -11.62 7.20
C THR A 35 8.56 -10.53 8.22
N CYS A 36 9.44 -9.51 8.31
CA CYS A 36 9.35 -8.39 9.23
C CYS A 36 8.36 -7.33 8.71
N THR A 37 7.29 -7.07 9.45
CA THR A 37 6.20 -6.17 9.04
C THR A 37 6.64 -4.77 8.61
N PRO A 38 7.52 -4.07 9.36
CA PRO A 38 8.03 -2.76 8.93
C PRO A 38 8.79 -2.79 7.61
N GLU A 39 9.57 -3.84 7.35
CA GLU A 39 10.28 -4.00 6.08
C GLU A 39 9.32 -4.24 4.93
N ILE A 40 8.34 -5.13 5.12
CA ILE A 40 7.29 -5.40 4.13
C ILE A 40 6.57 -4.09 3.78
N ALA A 41 6.16 -3.30 4.78
CA ALA A 41 5.46 -2.04 4.56
C ALA A 41 6.34 -1.04 3.79
N LYS A 42 7.61 -0.90 4.17
CA LYS A 42 8.58 -0.01 3.50
C LYS A 42 8.80 -0.42 2.04
N THR A 43 9.13 -1.69 1.79
CA THR A 43 9.41 -2.19 0.44
C THR A 43 8.17 -2.09 -0.45
N MET A 44 6.99 -2.38 0.09
CA MET A 44 5.74 -2.24 -0.64
C MET A 44 5.50 -0.78 -1.05
N LYS A 45 5.66 0.16 -0.12
CA LYS A 45 5.56 1.59 -0.41
C LYS A 45 6.54 2.02 -1.50
N GLU A 46 7.83 1.70 -1.35
CA GLU A 46 8.87 2.09 -2.31
C GLU A 46 8.59 1.53 -3.72
N HIS A 47 8.10 0.30 -3.80
CA HIS A 47 7.74 -0.32 -5.07
C HIS A 47 6.56 0.38 -5.74
N LEU A 48 5.51 0.70 -4.97
CA LEU A 48 4.32 1.39 -5.49
C LEU A 48 4.62 2.84 -5.90
N ASP A 49 5.41 3.56 -5.11
CA ASP A 49 5.86 4.93 -5.44
C ASP A 49 6.67 4.94 -6.75
N SER A 50 7.48 3.89 -6.98
CA SER A 50 8.26 3.73 -8.22
C SER A 50 7.39 3.42 -9.44
N LEU A 51 6.41 2.52 -9.29
CA LEU A 51 5.49 2.11 -10.35
C LEU A 51 4.52 3.25 -10.74
N PHE A 52 3.97 3.96 -9.76
CA PHE A 52 2.90 4.94 -9.95
C PHE A 52 3.38 6.37 -9.70
N LYS A 53 4.45 6.75 -10.43
CA LYS A 53 5.12 8.06 -10.37
C LYS A 53 4.15 9.22 -10.14
N GLN A 54 4.57 10.21 -9.34
CA GLN A 54 3.84 11.44 -8.93
C GLN A 54 2.89 11.31 -7.74
N ASN A 55 2.82 10.15 -7.09
CA ASN A 55 1.91 9.95 -5.99
C ASN A 55 2.61 9.42 -4.74
N LEU A 56 2.08 9.77 -3.56
CA LEU A 56 2.55 9.24 -2.29
C LEU A 56 1.66 8.07 -1.87
N TRP A 57 2.21 6.86 -1.90
CA TRP A 57 1.54 5.70 -1.34
C TRP A 57 1.83 5.57 0.15
N HIS A 58 0.77 5.22 0.87
CA HIS A 58 0.83 4.81 2.26
C HIS A 58 0.55 3.32 2.32
N CYS A 59 1.32 2.62 3.12
CA CYS A 59 1.22 1.18 3.28
C CYS A 59 1.19 0.83 4.76
N ILE A 60 0.12 0.19 5.19
CA ILE A 60 -0.03 -0.39 6.53
C ILE A 60 -0.09 -1.90 6.35
N VAL A 61 0.76 -2.61 7.09
CA VAL A 61 0.81 -4.08 7.08
C VAL A 61 0.76 -4.58 8.51
N GLY A 62 0.14 -5.72 8.74
CA GLY A 62 0.09 -6.34 10.06
C GLY A 62 -0.76 -7.61 10.07
N ARG A 63 -0.75 -8.33 11.19
CA ARG A 63 -1.57 -9.55 11.37
C ARG A 63 -2.91 -9.28 12.05
N SER A 64 -2.99 -8.21 12.83
CA SER A 64 -4.21 -7.77 13.49
C SER A 64 -4.11 -6.28 13.76
N PHE A 65 -5.06 -5.52 13.22
CA PHE A 65 -5.22 -4.10 13.46
C PHE A 65 -6.63 -3.67 13.02
N GLY A 66 -7.17 -2.65 13.68
CA GLY A 66 -8.38 -1.96 13.22
C GLY A 66 -8.00 -0.75 12.37
N THR A 67 -8.76 -0.47 11.33
CA THR A 67 -8.60 0.77 10.53
C THR A 67 -9.89 1.55 10.49
N TYR A 68 -9.79 2.86 10.72
CA TYR A 68 -10.87 3.81 10.48
C TYR A 68 -10.28 4.99 9.71
N LEU A 69 -10.51 5.01 8.39
CA LEU A 69 -9.88 5.96 7.48
C LEU A 69 -10.94 6.56 6.56
N THR A 70 -10.95 7.89 6.48
CA THR A 70 -11.67 8.62 5.45
C THR A 70 -10.69 8.98 4.35
N VAL A 71 -10.70 8.20 3.27
CA VAL A 71 -9.77 8.42 2.14
C VAL A 71 -10.46 9.36 1.16
N SER A 72 -9.92 10.57 1.01
CA SER A 72 -10.42 11.58 0.06
C SER A 72 -10.08 11.27 -1.39
N ASN A 73 -9.15 10.32 -1.62
CA ASN A 73 -8.67 9.92 -2.93
C ASN A 73 -9.30 8.62 -3.41
N GLU A 74 -9.45 8.51 -4.73
CA GLU A 74 -10.06 7.36 -5.39
C GLU A 74 -9.16 6.11 -5.43
N LYS A 75 -7.94 6.16 -4.89
CA LYS A 75 -7.01 5.01 -4.91
C LYS A 75 -6.81 4.43 -3.52
N PHE A 76 -7.57 3.38 -3.24
CA PHE A 76 -7.59 2.63 -1.99
C PHE A 76 -7.68 1.13 -2.25
N MET A 77 -6.99 0.33 -1.43
CA MET A 77 -7.10 -1.12 -1.44
C MET A 77 -6.87 -1.69 -0.03
N TYR A 78 -7.75 -2.62 0.36
CA TYR A 78 -7.64 -3.44 1.56
C TYR A 78 -7.78 -4.92 1.17
N PHE A 79 -6.75 -5.70 1.48
CA PHE A 79 -6.68 -7.12 1.16
C PHE A 79 -5.79 -7.87 2.17
N CYS A 80 -5.82 -9.21 2.14
CA CYS A 80 -4.82 -10.04 2.81
C CYS A 80 -4.19 -11.05 1.86
N ILE A 81 -3.02 -11.53 2.27
CA ILE A 81 -2.39 -12.75 1.77
C ILE A 81 -2.02 -13.56 3.01
N GLY A 82 -2.68 -14.69 3.21
CA GLY A 82 -2.56 -15.48 4.44
C GLY A 82 -2.88 -14.66 5.69
N SER A 83 -1.98 -14.66 6.67
CA SER A 83 -2.15 -13.90 7.92
C SER A 83 -1.80 -12.41 7.81
N TYR A 84 -1.33 -11.92 6.67
CA TYR A 84 -0.90 -10.53 6.51
C TYR A 84 -2.00 -9.70 5.87
N HIS A 85 -2.48 -8.71 6.60
CA HIS A 85 -3.43 -7.70 6.13
C HIS A 85 -2.67 -6.48 5.60
N PHE A 86 -3.12 -5.94 4.49
CA PHE A 86 -2.55 -4.80 3.79
C PHE A 86 -3.60 -3.72 3.58
N VAL A 87 -3.32 -2.51 4.03
CA VAL A 87 -4.11 -1.32 3.71
C VAL A 87 -3.22 -0.35 2.94
N LEU A 88 -3.63 -0.07 1.71
CA LEU A 88 -2.93 0.80 0.77
C LEU A 88 -3.82 1.97 0.39
N PHE A 89 -3.28 3.18 0.43
CA PHE A 89 -3.99 4.35 -0.08
C PHE A 89 -3.01 5.40 -0.56
N GLN A 90 -3.49 6.23 -1.49
CA GLN A 90 -2.71 7.29 -2.09
C GLN A 90 -3.10 8.65 -1.54
N THR A 91 -2.11 9.51 -1.28
CA THR A 91 -2.33 10.95 -1.05
C THR A 91 -1.57 11.78 -2.07
N TYR A 92 -1.98 13.03 -2.24
CA TYR A 92 -1.21 14.01 -2.99
C TYR A 92 0.06 14.38 -2.23
N ALA A 93 1.16 14.58 -2.96
CA ALA A 93 2.32 15.25 -2.40
C ALA A 93 1.98 16.74 -2.17
N LYS A 94 2.33 17.30 -1.00
CA LYS A 94 2.26 18.75 -0.81
C LYS A 94 3.26 19.41 -1.76
N ASN A 95 2.80 20.34 -2.59
CA ASN A 95 3.69 21.26 -3.29
C ASN A 95 4.46 22.07 -2.24
N GLN A 96 5.79 22.02 -2.29
CA GLN A 96 6.72 22.76 -1.42
C GLN A 96 6.78 24.26 -1.78
N ASN A 97 5.64 24.91 -2.01
CA ASN A 97 5.59 26.38 -2.10
C ASN A 97 5.13 26.93 -0.75
N ILE A 98 6.02 26.86 0.25
CA ILE A 98 5.95 27.75 1.41
C ILE A 98 6.73 29.00 0.99
N GLU A 99 6.09 29.86 0.20
CA GLU A 99 6.55 31.24 0.07
C GLU A 99 6.03 32.02 1.30
N ASN A 100 6.96 32.40 2.17
CA ASN A 100 6.95 33.63 2.96
C ASN A 100 5.67 33.97 3.74
N TYR A 101 5.46 33.34 4.90
CA TYR A 101 4.67 33.92 6.00
C TYR A 101 5.56 34.13 7.24
N THR A 102 6.65 34.86 7.06
CA THR A 102 7.35 35.58 8.14
C THR A 102 7.81 36.93 7.61
N SER A 103 6.86 37.83 7.39
CA SER A 103 7.09 39.28 7.32
C SER A 103 5.75 40.00 7.53
N SER A 104 5.38 40.17 8.79
CA SER A 104 4.57 41.28 9.34
C SER A 104 4.77 41.29 10.84
#